data_AF-A0A3N5G668-F1
#
_entry.id   AF-A0A3N5G668-F1
#
_cell.length_a   1.000
_cell.length_b   1.000
_cell.length_c   1.000
_cell.angle_alpha   90.00
_cell.angle_beta   90.00
_cell.angle_gamma   90.00
#
_symmetry.space_group_name_H-M   'P 1'
#
loop_
_entity.id
_entity.type
_entity.pdbx_description
1 polymer ?
#
loop_
_entity_poly.entity_id
_entity_poly.type
_entity_poly.pdbx_seq_one_letter_code
_entity_poly.pdbx_strand_id
1 'polypeptide(L)'
;MKKSPRSGFYRISALLLALLLYLLIPSSARADVAPPEQPPGTNIVPGAETTRVRMVAETVKMIVLSRPADGRIGQAKTEAVFMMRNLGSTEERMEVRFPLTFWNNYSDGFGNYPEIGDIQIEVDGRSVST
;
A
#
# COMPACT_ATOMS: atom_id res chain seq x y z
N MET A 1 -15.93 -42.05 -51.44
CA MET A 1 -16.50 -41.07 -50.49
C MET A 1 -15.52 -39.91 -50.32
N LYS A 2 -15.81 -38.75 -50.93
CA LYS A 2 -14.89 -37.60 -51.03
C LYS A 2 -15.03 -36.76 -49.75
N LYS A 3 -14.05 -36.77 -48.84
CA LYS A 3 -14.07 -35.93 -47.63
C LYS A 3 -14.14 -34.46 -48.06
N SER A 4 -15.23 -33.77 -47.70
CA SER A 4 -15.44 -32.36 -48.01
C SER A 4 -14.31 -31.51 -47.40
N PRO A 5 -13.56 -30.73 -48.20
CA PRO A 5 -12.38 -29.98 -47.75
C PRO A 5 -12.73 -28.81 -46.80
N ARG A 6 -14.03 -28.49 -46.64
CA ARG A 6 -14.48 -27.38 -45.79
C ARG A 6 -14.29 -27.65 -44.30
N SER A 7 -14.30 -28.91 -43.86
CA SER A 7 -14.18 -29.24 -42.42
C SER A 7 -12.78 -29.00 -41.84
N GLY A 8 -11.73 -29.07 -42.67
CA GLY A 8 -10.36 -28.76 -42.26
C GLY A 8 -10.16 -27.27 -41.99
N PHE A 9 -10.76 -26.42 -42.83
CA PHE A 9 -10.69 -24.96 -42.68
C PHE A 9 -11.34 -24.48 -41.38
N TYR A 10 -12.53 -24.97 -41.04
CA TYR A 10 -13.21 -24.59 -39.79
C TYR A 10 -12.44 -25.04 -38.53
N ARG A 11 -11.73 -26.18 -38.59
CA ARG A 11 -10.89 -26.65 -37.48
C ARG A 11 -9.66 -25.78 -37.28
N ILE A 12 -9.02 -25.35 -38.37
CA ILE A 12 -7.88 -24.43 -38.32
C ILE A 12 -8.32 -23.06 -37.81
N SER A 13 -9.44 -22.53 -38.31
CA SER A 13 -10.01 -21.27 -37.82
C SER A 13 -10.39 -21.34 -36.34
N ALA A 14 -10.97 -22.44 -35.87
CA ALA A 14 -11.29 -22.64 -34.46
C ALA A 14 -10.03 -22.70 -33.57
N LEU A 15 -8.97 -23.37 -34.03
CA LEU A 15 -7.68 -23.42 -33.34
C LEU A 15 -7.02 -22.04 -33.26
N LEU A 16 -7.02 -21.29 -34.37
CA LEU A 16 -6.50 -19.92 -34.40
C LEU A 16 -7.29 -18.99 -33.48
N LEU A 17 -8.61 -19.13 -33.45
CA LEU A 17 -9.47 -18.34 -32.57
C LEU A 17 -9.23 -18.67 -31.10
N ALA A 18 -9.09 -19.96 -30.76
CA ALA A 18 -8.76 -20.39 -29.39
C ALA A 18 -7.38 -19.88 -28.94
N LEU A 19 -6.39 -19.90 -29.85
CA LEU A 19 -5.06 -19.33 -29.59
C LEU A 19 -5.12 -17.81 -29.38
N LEU A 20 -5.90 -17.10 -30.20
CA LEU A 20 -6.11 -15.66 -30.06
C LEU A 20 -6.78 -15.31 -28.72
N LEU A 21 -7.76 -16.10 -28.30
CA LEU A 21 -8.43 -15.94 -27.01
C LEU A 21 -7.50 -16.22 -25.82
N TYR A 22 -6.57 -17.17 -25.98
CA TYR A 22 -5.57 -17.47 -24.94
C TYR A 22 -4.57 -16.32 -24.72
N LEU A 23 -4.24 -15.57 -25.79
CA LEU A 23 -3.36 -14.41 -25.72
C LEU A 23 -4.01 -13.18 -25.05
N LEU A 24 -5.33 -13.17 -24.88
CA LEU A 24 -6.07 -12.12 -24.19
C LEU A 24 -6.12 -12.32 -22.67
N ILE A 25 -5.52 -13.39 -22.13
CA ILE A 25 -5.41 -13.60 -20.69
C ILE A 25 -4.40 -12.57 -20.14
N PRO A 26 -4.82 -11.61 -19.29
CA PRO A 26 -3.91 -10.62 -18.75
C PRO A 26 -2.84 -11.31 -17.90
N SER A 27 -1.57 -11.13 -18.25
CA SER A 27 -0.46 -11.55 -17.39
C SER A 27 -0.30 -10.56 -16.25
N SER A 28 -0.22 -11.06 -15.01
CA SER A 28 0.06 -10.22 -13.85
C SER A 28 1.45 -9.60 -14.01
N ALA A 29 1.50 -8.29 -14.30
CA ALA A 29 2.75 -7.54 -14.26
C ALA A 29 3.18 -7.36 -12.80
N ARG A 30 4.35 -7.88 -12.44
CA ARG A 30 4.97 -7.61 -11.14
C ARG A 30 5.63 -6.24 -11.21
N ALA A 31 5.18 -5.31 -10.37
CA ALA A 31 5.90 -4.06 -10.18
C ALA A 31 7.22 -4.34 -9.44
N ASP A 32 8.31 -3.79 -9.95
CA ASP A 32 9.61 -3.80 -9.29
C ASP A 32 9.57 -2.85 -8.09
N VAL A 33 9.91 -3.35 -6.90
CA VAL A 33 10.05 -2.55 -5.68
C VAL A 33 11.54 -2.45 -5.40
N ALA A 34 12.11 -1.26 -5.67
CA ALA A 34 13.48 -0.97 -5.29
C ALA A 34 13.58 -0.88 -3.75
N PRO A 35 14.70 -1.31 -3.14
CA PRO A 35 15.01 -1.03 -1.75
C PRO A 35 14.93 0.48 -1.43
N PRO A 36 14.57 0.88 -0.19
CA PRO A 36 14.62 0.08 1.06
C PRO A 36 13.40 -0.81 1.34
N GLU A 37 13.59 -1.76 2.27
CA GLU A 37 12.51 -2.62 2.78
C GLU A 37 11.33 -1.78 3.27
N GLN A 38 10.12 -2.17 2.88
CA GLN A 38 8.91 -1.56 3.39
C GLN A 38 8.78 -1.90 4.87
N PRO A 39 8.48 -0.92 5.76
CA PRO A 39 8.24 -1.22 7.15
C PRO A 39 7.08 -2.24 7.26
N PRO A 40 7.18 -3.22 8.19
CA PRO A 40 6.12 -4.18 8.45
C PRO A 40 4.87 -3.41 8.87
N GLY A 41 3.74 -3.75 8.24
CA GLY A 41 2.48 -3.02 8.41
C GLY A 41 2.19 -1.95 7.35
N THR A 42 3.00 -1.82 6.30
CA THR A 42 2.60 -1.10 5.07
C THR A 42 1.39 -1.78 4.45
N ASN A 43 0.23 -1.22 4.72
CA ASN A 43 -1.04 -1.95 4.63
C ASN A 43 -1.60 -2.09 3.21
N ILE A 44 -0.95 -1.50 2.20
CA ILE A 44 -1.47 -1.49 0.84
C ILE A 44 -0.29 -1.44 -0.14
N VAL A 45 0.16 -2.61 -0.63
CA VAL A 45 1.11 -2.67 -1.75
C VAL A 45 0.31 -2.57 -3.04
N PRO A 46 0.62 -1.61 -3.94
CA PRO A 46 -0.06 -1.50 -5.22
C PRO A 46 -0.12 -2.82 -5.97
N GLY A 47 -1.33 -3.33 -6.23
CA GLY A 47 -1.56 -4.59 -6.95
C GLY A 47 -1.65 -5.86 -6.10
N ALA A 48 -1.43 -5.79 -4.78
CA ALA A 48 -1.67 -6.89 -3.85
C ALA A 48 -2.90 -6.64 -2.93
N GLU A 49 -3.61 -5.54 -3.17
CA GLU A 49 -4.71 -5.04 -2.35
C GLU A 49 -5.99 -5.88 -2.59
N THR A 50 -6.61 -6.39 -1.52
CA THR A 50 -7.98 -6.95 -1.55
C THR A 50 -9.06 -5.92 -1.23
N THR A 51 -8.66 -4.66 -1.02
CA THR A 51 -9.53 -3.53 -0.68
C THR A 51 -9.82 -2.66 -1.90
N ARG A 52 -10.97 -1.98 -1.91
CA ARG A 52 -11.24 -0.88 -2.86
C ARG A 52 -10.91 0.50 -2.28
N VAL A 53 -10.32 0.56 -1.09
CA VAL A 53 -9.87 1.80 -0.47
C VAL A 53 -8.49 2.16 -1.02
N ARG A 54 -8.37 3.37 -1.57
CA ARG A 54 -7.12 3.91 -2.11
C ARG A 54 -6.71 5.17 -1.35
N MET A 55 -5.44 5.26 -1.01
CA MET A 55 -4.84 6.54 -0.60
C MET A 55 -4.73 7.46 -1.81
N VAL A 56 -5.31 8.64 -1.72
CA VAL A 56 -5.34 9.63 -2.82
C VAL A 56 -4.49 10.87 -2.53
N ALA A 57 -4.14 11.11 -1.27
CA ALA A 57 -3.17 12.13 -0.88
C ALA A 57 -2.53 11.78 0.46
N GLU A 58 -1.30 12.24 0.63
CA GLU A 58 -0.56 12.22 1.88
C GLU A 58 0.03 13.62 2.10
N THR A 59 -0.06 14.12 3.33
CA THR A 59 0.59 15.37 3.73
C THR A 59 1.23 15.18 5.09
N VAL A 60 2.55 15.23 5.13
CA VAL A 60 3.34 15.15 6.37
C VAL A 60 4.00 16.51 6.60
N LYS A 61 3.66 17.14 7.71
CA LYS A 61 4.20 18.42 8.14
C LYS A 61 4.99 18.23 9.43
N MET A 62 6.27 18.58 9.37
CA MET A 62 7.15 18.59 10.52
C MET A 62 7.42 20.02 10.95
N ILE A 63 7.09 20.34 12.19
CA ILE A 63 7.39 21.63 12.82
C ILE A 63 8.58 21.40 13.74
N VAL A 64 9.75 21.86 13.32
CA VAL A 64 10.97 21.80 14.14
C VAL A 64 10.83 22.80 15.29
N LEU A 65 10.91 22.30 16.51
CA LEU A 65 10.76 23.08 17.73
C LEU A 65 12.14 23.44 18.29
N SER A 66 12.18 24.41 19.20
CA SER A 66 13.40 24.75 19.93
C SER A 66 13.92 23.55 20.71
N ARG A 67 15.24 23.49 20.91
CA ARG A 67 15.88 22.45 21.72
C ARG A 67 15.23 22.40 23.12
N PRO A 68 14.84 21.21 23.61
CA PRO A 68 14.23 21.08 24.91
C PRO A 68 15.27 21.23 26.04
N ALA A 69 14.83 21.70 27.21
CA ALA A 69 15.69 21.95 28.36
C ALA A 69 16.19 20.66 29.04
N ASP A 70 15.59 19.52 28.72
CA ASP A 70 15.90 18.18 29.26
C ASP A 70 17.17 17.54 28.68
N GLY A 71 17.89 18.25 27.80
CA GLY A 71 19.15 17.79 27.23
C GLY A 71 19.02 16.99 25.93
N ARG A 72 17.80 16.71 25.43
CA ARG A 72 17.65 16.10 24.10
C ARG A 72 18.19 17.05 23.01
N ILE A 73 18.74 16.48 21.94
CA ILE A 73 19.41 17.26 20.87
C ILE A 73 18.44 18.07 20.00
N GLY A 74 17.15 17.72 20.02
CA GLY A 74 16.07 18.38 19.28
C GLY A 74 14.71 17.77 19.56
N GLN A 75 13.67 18.39 19.01
CA GLN A 75 12.29 17.90 19.03
C GLN A 75 11.53 18.49 17.84
N ALA A 76 10.51 17.76 17.38
CA ALA A 76 9.61 18.22 16.34
C ALA A 76 8.18 17.78 16.66
N LYS A 77 7.20 18.60 16.26
CA LYS A 77 5.81 18.17 16.17
C LYS A 77 5.57 17.67 14.75
N THR A 78 4.99 16.49 14.63
CA THR A 78 4.62 15.91 13.33
C THR A 78 3.10 15.88 13.20
N GLU A 79 2.61 16.41 12.09
CA GLU A 79 1.20 16.35 11.69
C GLU A 79 1.14 15.58 10.37
N ALA A 80 0.49 14.42 10.36
CA ALA A 80 0.35 13.57 9.17
C ALA A 80 -1.14 13.39 8.83
N VAL A 81 -1.50 13.70 7.59
CA VAL A 81 -2.86 13.59 7.07
C VAL A 81 -2.84 12.66 5.86
N PHE A 82 -3.65 11.60 5.93
CA PHE A 82 -3.83 10.62 4.85
C PHE A 82 -5.26 10.70 4.35
N MET A 83 -5.43 11.02 3.06
CA MET A 83 -6.74 11.03 2.44
C MET A 83 -7.01 9.68 1.79
N MET A 84 -7.97 8.95 2.35
CA MET A 84 -8.35 7.62 1.89
C MET A 84 -9.71 7.68 1.18
N ARG A 85 -9.86 6.93 0.08
CA ARG A 85 -11.10 6.90 -0.71
C ARG A 85 -11.53 5.47 -0.98
N ASN A 86 -12.73 5.10 -0.53
CA ASN A 86 -13.39 3.88 -0.99
C ASN A 86 -13.91 4.08 -2.42
N LEU A 87 -13.42 3.26 -3.36
CA LEU A 87 -13.83 3.27 -4.77
C LEU A 87 -14.96 2.26 -5.06
N GLY A 88 -15.34 1.47 -4.06
CA GLY A 88 -16.45 0.52 -4.12
C GLY A 88 -17.78 1.11 -3.67
N SER A 89 -18.82 0.30 -3.79
CA SER A 89 -20.18 0.61 -3.32
C SER A 89 -20.53 -0.06 -1.98
N THR A 90 -19.57 -0.76 -1.38
CA THR A 90 -19.76 -1.52 -0.13
C THR A 90 -18.89 -0.90 0.97
N GLU A 91 -19.39 -0.87 2.20
CA GLU A 91 -18.60 -0.47 3.37
C GLU A 91 -17.38 -1.39 3.52
N GLU A 92 -16.22 -0.79 3.81
CA GLU A 92 -14.98 -1.50 4.11
C GLU A 92 -14.43 -1.01 5.45
N ARG A 93 -13.78 -1.91 6.19
CA ARG A 93 -13.11 -1.61 7.46
C ARG A 93 -11.66 -2.02 7.36
N MET A 94 -10.78 -1.21 7.92
CA MET A 94 -9.34 -1.42 7.84
C MET A 94 -8.70 -1.15 9.21
N GLU A 95 -7.76 -2.01 9.59
CA GLU A 95 -6.84 -1.71 10.68
C GLU A 95 -5.71 -0.82 10.15
N VAL A 96 -5.31 0.19 10.92
CA VAL A 96 -4.19 1.06 10.57
C VAL A 96 -3.16 0.98 11.70
N ARG A 97 -1.88 0.97 11.35
CA ARG A 97 -0.78 0.88 12.31
C ARG A 97 0.19 2.02 12.05
N PHE A 98 0.60 2.69 13.12
CA PHE A 98 1.64 3.70 13.11
C PHE A 98 2.78 3.24 14.01
N PRO A 99 3.99 2.99 13.48
CA PRO A 99 5.13 2.62 14.30
C PRO A 99 5.54 3.81 15.18
N LEU A 100 5.54 3.62 16.51
CA LEU A 100 5.94 4.63 17.49
C LEU A 100 7.45 4.64 17.78
N THR A 101 8.15 3.60 17.31
CA THR A 101 9.59 3.41 17.43
C THR A 101 10.11 2.68 16.18
N PHE A 102 11.40 2.40 16.15
CA PHE A 102 12.05 1.66 15.07
C PHE A 102 11.44 0.26 14.92
N TRP A 103 10.78 0.01 13.78
CA TRP A 103 10.06 -1.24 13.50
C TRP A 103 10.97 -2.48 13.43
N ASN A 104 12.25 -2.28 13.16
CA ASN A 104 13.26 -3.30 12.96
C ASN A 104 14.04 -3.60 14.25
N ASN A 105 13.61 -3.09 15.41
CA ASN A 105 14.37 -3.13 16.67
C ASN A 105 15.79 -2.55 16.54
N TYR A 106 16.01 -1.61 15.62
CA TYR A 106 17.23 -0.82 15.61
C TYR A 106 17.14 0.30 16.64
N SER A 107 18.29 0.72 17.15
CA SER A 107 18.39 1.86 18.04
C SER A 107 18.70 3.15 17.26
N ASP A 108 18.70 4.27 17.98
CA ASP A 108 19.25 5.57 17.55
C ASP A 108 20.78 5.55 17.23
N GLY A 109 21.41 4.37 17.18
CA GLY A 109 22.85 4.17 17.03
C GLY A 109 23.62 4.08 18.35
N PHE A 110 22.95 4.35 19.49
CA PHE A 110 23.53 4.32 20.83
C PHE A 110 22.84 3.30 21.76
N GLY A 111 21.96 2.45 21.22
CA GLY A 111 21.21 1.47 22.00
C GLY A 111 19.92 2.02 22.63
N ASN A 112 19.52 3.26 22.34
CA ASN A 112 18.25 3.81 22.79
C ASN A 112 17.15 3.60 21.74
N TYR A 113 15.91 3.48 22.23
CA TYR A 113 14.70 3.31 21.41
C TYR A 113 13.74 4.44 21.71
N PRO A 114 14.04 5.69 21.30
CA PRO A 114 13.15 6.81 21.52
C PRO A 114 11.76 6.50 20.96
N GLU A 115 10.75 6.63 21.82
CA GLU A 115 9.35 6.40 21.49
C GLU A 115 8.61 7.73 21.34
N ILE A 116 7.65 7.77 20.43
CA ILE A 116 6.70 8.87 20.31
C ILE A 116 5.70 8.79 21.47
N GLY A 117 5.90 9.60 22.51
CA GLY A 117 5.11 9.55 23.74
C GLY A 117 3.76 10.30 23.72
N ASP A 118 3.54 11.17 22.74
CA ASP A 118 2.28 11.93 22.59
C ASP A 118 1.74 11.73 21.16
N ILE A 119 0.77 10.83 21.04
CA ILE A 119 0.11 10.49 19.78
C ILE A 119 -1.39 10.73 19.91
N GLN A 120 -1.95 11.40 18.90
CA GLN A 120 -3.38 11.67 18.77
C GLN A 120 -3.80 11.29 17.36
N ILE A 121 -4.82 10.43 17.25
CA ILE A 121 -5.33 9.94 15.97
C ILE A 121 -6.78 10.37 15.82
N GLU A 122 -7.11 10.88 14.63
CA GLU A 122 -8.46 11.24 14.25
C GLU A 122 -8.84 10.57 12.93
N VAL A 123 -10.10 10.14 12.83
CA VAL A 123 -10.72 9.64 11.60
C VAL A 123 -11.88 10.56 11.27
N ASP A 124 -11.85 11.20 10.11
CA ASP A 124 -12.84 12.19 9.67
C ASP A 124 -13.14 13.27 10.73
N GLY A 125 -12.09 13.75 11.39
CA GLY A 125 -12.16 14.79 12.44
C GLY A 125 -12.68 14.31 13.79
N ARG A 126 -12.76 12.99 14.02
CA ARG A 126 -13.15 12.41 15.31
C ARG A 126 -11.97 11.66 15.92
N SER A 127 -11.59 12.03 17.13
CA SER A 127 -10.56 11.32 17.88
C SER A 127 -10.96 9.87 18.13
N VAL A 128 -10.02 8.95 17.92
CA VAL A 128 -10.19 7.52 18.16
C VAL A 128 -9.22 7.06 19.25
N SER A 129 -9.61 6.06 20.03
CA SER A 129 -8.69 5.43 20.98
C SER A 129 -7.61 4.69 20.21
N THR A 130 -6.36 4.92 20.61
CA THR A 130 -5.17 4.19 20.15
C THR A 130 -4.79 3.08 21.10
#